data_AF-A0A0D5M4G2-F1
#
_entry.id   AF-A0A0D5M4G2-F1
#
_cell.length_a   1.000
_cell.length_b   1.000
_cell.length_c   1.000
_cell.angle_alpha   90.00
_cell.angle_beta   90.00
_cell.angle_gamma   90.00
#
_symmetry.space_group_name_H-M   'P 1'
#
loop_
_entity.id
_entity.type
_entity.pdbx_description
1 polymer ?
#
loop_
_entity_poly.entity_id
_entity_poly.type
_entity_poly.pdbx_seq_one_letter_code
_entity_poly.pdbx_strand_id
1 'polypeptide(L)'
;MKKRFREEQIIGFLGEAEAGLPIKELCRRHGFSAANYYLWRSKFGGMSVSDTKRLKELEAENGRLKKLLEESLLEMEVTLNGSIISASNASTRRLDCR
;
A
#
# COMPACT_ATOMS: atom_id res chain seq x y z
N MET A 1 -3.62 9.68 -28.21
CA MET A 1 -3.45 8.64 -27.17
C MET A 1 -2.33 9.08 -26.22
N LYS A 2 -2.58 9.18 -24.90
CA LYS A 2 -1.56 9.64 -23.93
C LYS A 2 -0.59 8.50 -23.64
N LYS A 3 0.69 8.65 -23.99
CA LYS A 3 1.73 7.66 -23.73
C LYS A 3 1.84 7.44 -22.22
N ARG A 4 1.70 6.19 -21.77
CA ARG A 4 1.85 5.81 -20.35
C ARG A 4 3.29 5.37 -20.13
N PHE A 5 3.93 5.94 -19.10
CA PHE A 5 5.28 5.57 -18.69
C PHE A 5 5.18 4.74 -17.41
N ARG A 6 6.02 3.71 -17.30
CA ARG A 6 6.16 2.94 -16.05
C ARG A 6 6.94 3.77 -15.03
N GLU A 7 6.76 3.47 -13.74
CA GLU A 7 7.39 4.22 -12.66
C GLU A 7 8.92 4.16 -12.73
N GLU A 8 9.48 3.02 -13.14
CA GLU A 8 10.94 2.85 -13.29
C GLU A 8 11.49 3.77 -14.39
N GLN A 9 10.72 3.97 -15.47
CA GLN A 9 11.10 4.89 -16.55
C GLN A 9 11.03 6.34 -16.08
N ILE A 10 10.00 6.68 -15.31
CA ILE A 10 9.82 8.01 -14.74
C ILE A 10 10.98 8.36 -13.81
N ILE A 11 11.36 7.45 -12.92
CA ILE A 11 12.51 7.62 -12.01
C ILE A 11 13.80 7.78 -12.80
N GLY A 12 13.99 6.99 -13.88
CA GLY A 12 15.12 7.16 -14.80
C GLY A 12 15.20 8.57 -15.40
N PHE A 13 14.08 9.12 -15.86
CA PHE A 13 14.04 10.49 -16.40
C PHE A 13 14.35 11.56 -15.34
N LEU A 14 13.92 11.36 -14.10
CA LEU A 14 14.25 12.25 -12.99
C LEU A 14 15.76 12.20 -12.68
N GLY A 15 16.34 10.99 -12.66
CA GLY A 15 17.79 10.80 -12.47
C GLY A 15 18.64 11.42 -13.57
N GLU A 16 18.21 11.33 -14.84
CA GLU A 16 18.87 12.01 -15.96
C GLU A 16 18.89 13.53 -15.77
N ALA A 17 17.78 14.12 -15.29
CA ALA A 17 17.70 15.54 -14.99
C ALA A 17 18.58 15.94 -13.80
N GLU A 18 18.66 15.11 -12.75
CA GLU A 18 19.56 15.30 -11.61
C GLU A 18 21.03 15.19 -12.01
N ALA A 19 21.36 14.37 -13.01
CA ALA A 19 22.69 14.29 -13.62
C ALA A 19 23.03 15.51 -14.51
N GLY A 20 22.13 16.49 -14.64
CA GLY A 20 22.36 17.76 -15.32
C GLY A 20 21.79 17.87 -16.74
N LEU A 21 21.01 16.88 -17.22
CA LEU A 21 20.35 17.00 -18.52
C LEU A 21 19.24 18.05 -18.49
N PRO A 22 19.19 18.97 -19.48
CA PRO A 22 18.12 19.97 -19.55
C PRO A 22 16.73 19.33 -19.73
N ILE A 23 15.77 19.73 -18.89
CA ILE A 23 14.38 19.19 -18.91
C ILE A 23 13.73 19.34 -20.28
N LYS A 24 14.00 20.44 -21.01
CA LYS A 24 13.49 20.66 -22.38
C LYS A 24 13.95 19.56 -23.34
N GLU A 25 15.20 19.12 -23.22
CA GLU A 25 15.76 18.07 -24.05
C GLU A 25 15.15 16.70 -23.71
N LEU A 26 15.00 16.40 -22.41
CA LEU A 26 14.32 15.18 -21.95
C LEU A 26 12.87 15.09 -22.47
N CYS A 27 12.14 16.20 -22.39
CA CYS A 27 10.77 16.29 -22.90
C CYS A 27 10.69 15.96 -24.40
N ARG A 28 11.63 16.50 -25.19
CA ARG A 28 11.73 16.26 -26.64
C ARG A 28 12.11 14.81 -26.95
N ARG A 29 13.07 14.24 -26.23
CA ARG A 29 13.62 12.89 -26.46
C ARG A 29 12.64 11.78 -26.11
N HIS A 30 11.99 11.88 -24.95
CA HIS A 30 11.12 10.81 -24.45
C HIS A 30 9.64 11.02 -24.80
N GLY A 31 9.26 12.23 -25.23
CA GLY A 31 7.91 12.56 -25.66
C GLY A 31 6.95 12.79 -24.49
N PHE A 32 7.37 13.54 -23.48
CA PHE A 32 6.52 14.02 -22.39
C PHE A 32 6.62 15.54 -22.23
N SER A 33 5.63 16.16 -21.60
CA SER A 33 5.63 17.61 -21.35
C SER A 33 6.37 17.96 -20.06
N ALA A 34 6.87 19.19 -19.95
CA ALA A 34 7.49 19.69 -18.72
C ALA A 34 6.53 19.60 -17.52
N ALA A 35 5.23 19.76 -17.74
CA ALA A 35 4.22 19.58 -16.70
C ALA A 35 4.22 18.16 -16.11
N ASN A 36 4.36 17.12 -16.95
CA ASN A 36 4.48 15.74 -16.48
C ASN A 36 5.76 15.55 -15.64
N TYR A 37 6.87 16.17 -16.06
CA TYR A 37 8.14 16.08 -15.32
C TYR A 37 8.00 16.63 -13.90
N TYR A 38 7.42 17.82 -13.72
CA TYR A 38 7.25 18.39 -12.38
C TYR A 38 6.24 17.62 -11.53
N LEU A 39 5.19 17.07 -12.14
CA LEU A 39 4.27 16.16 -11.46
C LEU A 39 4.97 14.88 -10.98
N TRP A 40 5.88 14.33 -11.79
CA TRP A 40 6.66 13.16 -11.38
C TRP A 40 7.70 13.50 -10.33
N ARG A 41 8.33 14.68 -10.42
CA ARG A 41 9.30 15.15 -9.44
C ARG A 41 8.66 15.32 -8.06
N SER A 42 7.42 15.79 -7.97
CA SER A 42 6.73 15.88 -6.68
C SER A 42 6.37 14.50 -6.09
N LYS A 43 6.10 13.51 -6.95
CA LYS A 43 5.72 12.16 -6.50
C LYS A 43 6.91 11.23 -6.22
N PHE A 44 7.98 11.32 -7.02
CA PHE A 44 9.09 10.37 -7.03
C PHE A 44 10.47 11.04 -6.86
N GLY A 45 10.54 12.37 -6.74
CA GLY A 45 11.81 13.08 -6.57
C GLY A 45 12.56 12.62 -5.32
N GLY A 46 13.87 12.40 -5.44
CA GLY A 46 14.70 11.88 -4.36
C GLY A 46 14.48 10.40 -4.00
N MET A 47 13.61 9.67 -4.72
CA MET A 47 13.48 8.22 -4.57
C MET A 47 14.31 7.48 -5.62
N SER A 48 15.04 6.45 -5.20
CA SER A 48 15.64 5.50 -6.12
C SER A 48 14.61 4.49 -6.64
N VAL A 49 14.96 3.78 -7.72
CA VAL A 49 14.14 2.67 -8.24
C VAL A 49 13.97 1.57 -7.18
N SER A 50 15.01 1.31 -6.38
CA SER A 50 14.96 0.39 -5.25
C SER A 50 14.00 0.84 -4.16
N ASP A 51 13.95 2.14 -3.85
CA ASP A 51 13.04 2.68 -2.82
C ASP A 51 11.59 2.53 -3.26
N THR A 52 11.31 2.75 -4.54
CA THR A 52 9.96 2.60 -5.10
C THR A 52 9.50 1.14 -5.07
N LYS A 53 10.39 0.20 -5.39
CA LYS A 53 10.09 -1.23 -5.29
C LYS A 53 9.86 -1.65 -3.83
N ARG A 54 10.72 -1.20 -2.92
CA ARG A 54 10.62 -1.49 -1.49
C ARG A 54 9.34 -0.93 -0.90
N LEU A 55 8.93 0.28 -1.31
CA LEU A 55 7.69 0.90 -0.86
C LEU A 55 6.47 0.05 -1.24
N LYS A 56 6.39 -0.44 -2.48
CA LYS A 56 5.29 -1.33 -2.92
C LYS A 56 5.24 -2.64 -2.14
N GLU A 57 6.39 -3.24 -1.88
CA GLU A 57 6.46 -4.47 -1.07
C GLU A 57 5.96 -4.22 0.35
N LEU A 58 6.35 -3.10 0.96
CA LEU A 58 5.89 -2.71 2.30
C LEU A 58 4.40 -2.39 2.33
N GLU A 59 3.86 -1.71 1.31
CA GLU A 59 2.43 -1.43 1.20
C GLU A 59 1.61 -2.73 1.05
N ALA A 60 2.09 -3.68 0.24
CA ALA A 60 1.45 -4.97 0.06
C ALA A 60 1.45 -5.78 1.37
N GLU A 61 2.58 -5.84 2.07
CA GLU A 61 2.68 -6.54 3.35
C GLU A 61 1.83 -5.85 4.42
N ASN A 62 1.79 -4.52 4.48
CA ASN A 62 0.91 -3.80 5.40
C ASN A 62 -0.56 -4.13 5.17
N GLY A 63 -0.98 -4.22 3.91
CA GLY A 63 -2.34 -4.66 3.54
C GLY A 63 -2.64 -6.08 3.99
N ARG A 64 -1.69 -7.02 3.76
CA ARG A 64 -1.80 -8.41 4.21
C ARG A 64 -1.92 -8.52 5.73
N LEU A 65 -1.08 -7.77 6.46
CA LEU A 65 -1.07 -7.76 7.92
C LEU A 65 -2.36 -7.17 8.50
N LYS A 66 -2.89 -6.09 7.92
CA LYS A 66 -4.18 -5.52 8.33
C LYS A 66 -5.32 -6.51 8.15
N LYS A 67 -5.37 -7.20 7.01
CA LYS A 67 -6.37 -8.24 6.76
C LYS A 67 -6.28 -9.39 7.78
N LEU A 68 -5.08 -9.87 8.06
CA LEU A 68 -4.87 -10.92 9.06
C LEU A 68 -5.27 -10.46 10.47
N LEU A 69 -5.01 -9.19 10.81
CA LEU A 69 -5.43 -8.60 12.07
C LEU A 69 -6.96 -8.54 12.16
N GLU A 70 -7.64 -8.07 11.11
CA GLU A 70 -9.11 -8.05 11.06
C GLU A 70 -9.70 -9.46 11.21
N GLU A 71 -9.16 -10.45 10.50
CA GLU A 71 -9.57 -11.85 10.61
C GLU A 71 -9.38 -12.40 12.03
N SER A 72 -8.23 -12.13 12.66
CA SER A 72 -7.95 -12.56 14.03
C SER A 72 -8.87 -11.88 15.06
N LEU A 73 -9.17 -10.59 14.88
CA LEU A 73 -10.09 -9.87 15.76
C LEU A 73 -11.52 -10.43 15.66
N LEU A 74 -11.97 -10.76 14.44
CA LEU A 74 -13.26 -11.41 14.23
C LEU A 74 -13.31 -12.81 14.88
N GLU A 75 -12.24 -13.60 14.75
CA GLU A 75 -12.16 -14.92 15.38
C GLU A 75 -12.20 -14.83 16.91
N MET A 76 -11.50 -13.85 17.50
CA MET A 76 -11.57 -13.57 18.94
C MET A 76 -12.97 -13.18 19.38
N GLU A 77 -13.66 -12.30 18.64
CA GLU A 77 -15.03 -11.88 18.96
C GLU A 77 -15.99 -13.07 18.98
N VAL A 78 -15.95 -13.92 17.95
CA VAL A 78 -16.80 -15.12 17.88
C VAL A 78 -16.49 -16.10 19.01
N THR A 79 -15.21 -16.34 19.30
CA THR A 79 -14.77 -17.30 20.31
C THR A 79 -15.13 -16.86 21.72
N LEU A 80 -14.92 -15.58 22.05
CA LEU A 80 -15.25 -15.03 23.36
C LEU A 80 -16.76 -14.97 23.58
N ASN A 81 -17.52 -14.49 22.59
CA ASN A 81 -18.98 -14.43 22.70
C ASN A 81 -19.60 -15.83 22.78
N GLY A 82 -19.11 -16.79 21.99
CA GLY A 82 -19.53 -18.18 22.06
C GLY A 82 -19.26 -18.81 23.43
N SER A 83 -18.08 -18.54 24.01
CA SER A 83 -17.70 -19.02 25.34
C SER A 83 -18.62 -18.44 26.42
N ILE A 84 -18.92 -17.15 26.37
CA ILE A 84 -19.83 -16.47 27.32
C ILE A 84 -21.25 -17.02 27.23
N ILE A 85 -21.79 -17.22 26.02
CA ILE A 85 -23.13 -17.79 25.83
C ILE A 85 -23.20 -19.22 26.38
N SER A 86 -22.18 -20.04 26.12
CA SER A 86 -22.12 -21.41 26.63
C SER A 86 -22.07 -21.47 28.16
N ALA A 87 -21.29 -20.59 28.80
CA ALA A 87 -21.16 -20.51 30.25
C ALA A 87 -22.45 -20.02 30.91
N SER A 88 -23.12 -19.04 30.31
CA SER A 88 -24.44 -18.55 30.75
C SER A 88 -25.50 -19.65 30.65
N ASN A 89 -25.60 -20.33 29.52
CA ASN A 89 -26.56 -21.43 29.32
C ASN A 89 -26.32 -22.60 30.29
N ALA A 90 -25.05 -22.94 30.57
CA ALA A 90 -24.69 -23.97 31.55
C ALA A 90 -25.07 -23.57 32.98
N SER A 91 -25.04 -22.27 33.30
CA SER A 91 -25.48 -21.75 34.60
C SER A 91 -27.01 -21.76 34.72
N THR A 92 -27.74 -21.38 33.67
CA THR A 92 -29.21 -21.42 33.63
C THR A 92 -29.75 -22.84 33.78
N ARG A 93 -29.21 -23.82 33.04
CA ARG A 93 -29.62 -25.24 33.19
C ARG A 93 -29.40 -25.81 34.60
N ARG A 94 -28.40 -25.30 35.31
CA ARG A 94 -28.07 -25.75 36.68
C ARG A 94 -29.05 -25.19 37.71
N LEU A 95 -29.68 -24.05 37.44
CA LEU A 95 -30.71 -23.43 38.28
C LEU A 95 -32.09 -24.11 38.09
N ASP A 96 -32.44 -24.52 36.87
CA ASP A 96 -33.71 -25.23 36.57
C ASP A 96 -33.79 -26.66 37.12
N CYS A 97 -32.67 -27.25 37.56
CA CYS A 97 -32.61 -28.61 38.12
C CYS A 97 -32.70 -28.65 39.66
N ARG A 98 -33.05 -27.54 40.33
CA ARG A 98 -33.29 -27.44 41.78
C ARG A 98 -34.74 -27.11 42.06
#